data_AF-A0A740S8L8-F1
#
_entry.id   AF-A0A740S8L8-F1
#
_cell.length_a   1.000
_cell.length_b   1.000
_cell.length_c   1.000
_cell.angle_alpha   90.00
_cell.angle_beta   90.00
_cell.angle_gamma   90.00
#
_symmetry.space_group_name_H-M   'P 1'
#
loop_
_entity.id
_entity.type
_entity.pdbx_description
1 polymer ?
#
loop_
_entity_poly.entity_id
_entity_poly.type
_entity_poly.pdbx_seq_one_letter_code
_entity_poly.pdbx_strand_id
1 'polypeptide(L)'
;MFFIENEGQAVAGTDYWQSVQAQAGYVYLSWNAGAARLLVPDAAKHLLREMRGAEYVIISKGTLDGRDALFVIHMLSEQCDRLLPENNQGGGFVVTVWTRGGNQLRYPGKYRVVEKLPDVSPWSEH
;
A
#
# COMPACT_ATOMS: atom_id res chain seq x y z
N MET A 1 -14.43 -4.60 7.63
CA MET A 1 -13.41 -3.96 8.47
C MET A 1 -12.61 -5.07 9.11
N PHE A 2 -11.28 -5.04 8.96
CA PHE A 2 -10.37 -6.02 9.54
C PHE A 2 -9.79 -5.48 10.84
N PHE A 3 -9.41 -6.37 11.74
CA PHE A 3 -8.59 -6.00 12.88
C PHE A 3 -7.13 -5.92 12.47
N ILE A 4 -6.44 -4.85 12.84
CA ILE A 4 -4.99 -4.69 12.68
C ILE A 4 -4.42 -4.17 14.00
N GLU A 5 -3.69 -5.02 14.70
CA GLU A 5 -2.90 -4.68 15.88
C GLU A 5 -1.57 -4.07 15.44
N ASN A 6 -1.20 -2.98 16.11
CA ASN A 6 -0.08 -2.15 15.72
C ASN A 6 1.01 -2.16 16.79
N GLU A 7 2.27 -2.30 16.37
CA GLU A 7 3.44 -2.10 17.21
C GLU A 7 4.40 -1.14 16.51
N GLY A 8 4.23 0.16 16.77
CA GLY A 8 4.91 1.20 15.98
C GLY A 8 4.58 1.06 14.49
N GLN A 9 5.60 0.87 13.65
CA GLN A 9 5.40 0.63 12.21
C GLN A 9 5.03 -0.82 11.88
N ALA A 10 5.18 -1.76 12.82
CA ALA A 10 4.93 -3.16 12.60
C ALA A 10 3.43 -3.52 12.67
N VAL A 11 3.08 -4.61 11.99
CA VAL A 11 1.80 -5.30 12.19
C VAL A 11 2.06 -6.39 13.21
N ALA A 12 1.52 -6.22 14.42
CA ALA A 12 1.65 -7.20 15.50
C ALA A 12 0.70 -8.39 15.30
N GLY A 13 -0.49 -8.13 14.75
CA GLY A 13 -1.51 -9.12 14.49
C GLY A 13 -2.60 -8.59 13.57
N THR A 14 -3.20 -9.45 12.76
CA THR A 14 -4.36 -9.09 11.92
C THR A 14 -5.12 -10.33 11.48
N ASP A 15 -6.44 -10.20 11.35
CA ASP A 15 -7.34 -11.21 10.76
C ASP A 15 -7.50 -11.07 9.24
N TYR A 16 -6.83 -10.09 8.63
CA TYR A 16 -6.85 -9.87 7.18
C TYR A 16 -6.51 -11.15 6.39
N TRP A 17 -5.56 -11.95 6.86
CA TRP A 17 -5.09 -13.16 6.16
C TRP A 17 -6.17 -14.23 5.99
N GLN A 18 -7.23 -14.19 6.80
CA GLN A 18 -8.36 -15.11 6.76
C GLN A 18 -9.53 -14.57 5.92
N SER A 19 -9.48 -13.31 5.49
CA SER A 19 -10.58 -12.64 4.81
C SER A 19 -10.88 -13.20 3.42
N VAL A 20 -12.12 -13.03 2.95
CA VAL A 20 -12.54 -13.36 1.57
C VAL A 20 -11.71 -12.57 0.56
N GLN A 21 -11.37 -11.32 0.88
CA GLN A 21 -10.55 -10.45 0.05
C GLN A 21 -9.13 -11.02 -0.12
N ALA A 22 -8.48 -11.43 0.97
CA ALA A 22 -7.17 -12.06 0.92
C ALA A 22 -7.20 -13.38 0.14
N GLN A 23 -8.24 -14.20 0.34
CA GLN A 23 -8.42 -15.46 -0.40
C GLN A 23 -8.61 -15.21 -1.91
N ALA A 24 -9.27 -14.13 -2.28
CA ALA A 24 -9.44 -13.69 -3.68
C ALA A 24 -8.19 -12.99 -4.26
N GLY A 25 -7.11 -12.84 -3.48
CA GLY A 25 -5.85 -12.25 -3.94
C GLY A 25 -5.80 -10.73 -3.87
N TYR A 26 -6.79 -10.07 -3.27
CA TYR A 26 -6.74 -8.63 -3.07
C TYR A 26 -5.77 -8.26 -1.96
N VAL A 27 -4.77 -7.45 -2.27
CA VAL A 27 -3.88 -6.82 -1.30
C VAL A 27 -4.62 -5.75 -0.49
N TYR A 28 -4.04 -5.32 0.63
CA TYR A 28 -4.62 -4.30 1.50
C TYR A 28 -3.57 -3.27 1.94
N LEU A 29 -3.94 -1.98 2.00
CA LEU A 29 -3.04 -0.92 2.44
C LEU A 29 -3.47 -0.36 3.79
N SER A 30 -2.55 -0.39 4.76
CA SER A 30 -2.78 0.17 6.09
C SER A 30 -1.72 1.21 6.44
N TRP A 31 -2.15 2.35 6.97
CA TRP A 31 -1.27 3.44 7.37
C TRP A 31 -1.13 3.50 8.88
N ASN A 32 0.11 3.41 9.39
CA ASN A 32 0.37 3.59 10.82
C ASN A 32 1.81 4.07 11.09
N ALA A 33 1.97 4.98 12.05
CA ALA A 33 3.28 5.47 12.53
C ALA A 33 4.27 5.88 11.42
N GLY A 34 3.77 6.56 10.38
CA GLY A 34 4.59 6.99 9.23
C GLY A 34 4.99 5.86 8.27
N ALA A 35 4.33 4.70 8.33
CA ALA A 35 4.50 3.61 7.39
C ALA A 35 3.20 3.32 6.62
N ALA A 36 3.34 3.23 5.30
CA ALA A 36 2.37 2.53 4.45
C ALA A 36 2.69 1.04 4.50
N ARG A 37 1.73 0.21 4.88
CA ARG A 37 1.91 -1.23 5.08
C ARG A 37 1.04 -1.96 4.08
N LEU A 38 1.67 -2.48 3.04
CA LEU A 38 1.02 -3.30 2.02
C LEU A 38 0.95 -4.74 2.52
N LEU A 39 -0.24 -5.24 2.78
CA LEU A 39 -0.49 -6.63 3.16
C LEU A 39 -0.73 -7.45 1.89
N VAL A 40 0.16 -8.40 1.63
CA VAL A 40 0.12 -9.28 0.45
C VAL A 40 -0.35 -10.67 0.87
N PRO A 41 -1.53 -11.12 0.40
CA PRO A 41 -2.08 -12.40 0.80
C PRO A 41 -1.32 -13.55 0.15
N ASP A 42 -1.54 -14.76 0.67
CA ASP A 42 -0.87 -15.97 0.19
C ASP A 42 -1.09 -16.19 -1.33
N ALA A 43 -2.29 -15.88 -1.84
CA ALA A 43 -2.66 -15.97 -3.25
C ALA A 43 -1.87 -15.00 -4.17
N ALA A 44 -1.37 -13.89 -3.63
CA ALA A 44 -0.63 -12.87 -4.39
C ALA A 44 0.87 -12.81 -4.02
N LYS A 45 1.41 -13.83 -3.34
CA LYS A 45 2.83 -13.89 -2.92
C LYS A 45 3.83 -13.74 -4.07
N HIS A 46 3.43 -14.09 -5.30
CA HIS A 46 4.28 -13.94 -6.49
C HIS A 46 4.70 -12.47 -6.72
N LEU A 47 3.88 -11.50 -6.31
CA LEU A 47 4.17 -10.06 -6.41
C LEU A 47 5.45 -9.65 -5.66
N LEU A 48 5.84 -10.39 -4.61
CA LEU A 48 7.09 -10.11 -3.88
C LEU A 48 8.34 -10.25 -4.75
N ARG A 49 8.30 -11.14 -5.75
CA ARG A 49 9.42 -11.30 -6.69
C ARG A 49 9.51 -10.10 -7.62
N GLU A 50 8.37 -9.58 -8.07
CA GLU A 50 8.29 -8.42 -8.97
C GLU A 50 8.69 -7.13 -8.27
N MET A 51 8.38 -6.99 -6.98
CA MET A 51 8.78 -5.83 -6.17
C MET A 51 10.28 -5.81 -5.83
N ARG A 52 10.96 -6.96 -5.92
CA ARG A 52 12.34 -7.08 -5.47
C ARG A 52 13.26 -6.24 -6.36
N GLY A 53 14.12 -5.44 -5.71
CA GLY A 53 15.08 -4.57 -6.41
C GLY A 53 14.54 -3.18 -6.75
N ALA A 54 13.28 -2.86 -6.40
CA ALA A 54 12.78 -1.50 -6.47
C ALA A 54 13.61 -0.55 -5.57
N GLU A 55 13.91 0.65 -6.08
CA GLU A 55 14.63 1.69 -5.32
C GLU A 55 13.68 2.42 -4.35
N TYR A 56 12.43 2.64 -4.77
CA TYR A 56 11.38 3.30 -4.00
C TYR A 56 10.01 2.86 -4.49
N VAL A 57 8.97 3.19 -3.73
CA VAL A 57 7.57 2.97 -4.09
C VAL A 57 6.86 4.31 -4.22
N ILE A 58 6.15 4.53 -5.32
CA ILE A 58 5.27 5.68 -5.51
C ILE A 58 3.83 5.28 -5.19
N ILE A 59 3.18 6.00 -4.29
CA ILE A 59 1.74 5.93 -4.06
C ILE A 59 1.10 7.14 -4.75
N SER A 60 0.26 6.90 -5.76
CA SER A 60 -0.44 7.95 -6.50
C SER A 60 -1.90 8.03 -6.08
N LYS A 61 -2.41 9.22 -5.78
CA LYS A 61 -3.83 9.50 -5.57
C LYS A 61 -4.41 10.25 -6.75
N GLY A 62 -5.54 9.79 -7.27
CA GLY A 62 -6.23 10.43 -8.38
C GLY A 62 -7.54 9.75 -8.73
N THR A 63 -8.11 10.10 -9.89
CA THR A 63 -9.39 9.54 -10.34
C THR A 63 -9.17 8.32 -11.23
N LEU A 64 -9.72 7.16 -10.86
CA LEU A 64 -9.84 5.96 -11.71
C LEU A 64 -11.30 5.78 -12.11
N ASP A 65 -11.62 5.89 -13.40
CA ASP A 65 -12.98 5.69 -13.94
C ASP A 65 -14.10 6.44 -13.19
N GLY A 66 -13.82 7.69 -12.78
CA GLY A 66 -14.76 8.55 -12.04
C GLY A 66 -14.86 8.25 -10.53
N ARG A 67 -13.97 7.42 -9.99
CA ARG A 67 -13.83 7.11 -8.56
C ARG A 67 -12.46 7.53 -8.05
N ASP A 68 -12.35 7.99 -6.81
CA ASP A 68 -11.04 8.18 -6.17
C ASP A 68 -10.37 6.81 -5.94
N ALA A 69 -9.13 6.65 -6.41
CA ALA A 69 -8.34 5.43 -6.21
C ALA A 69 -6.88 5.74 -5.82
N LEU A 70 -6.18 4.73 -5.29
CA LEU A 70 -4.74 4.78 -4.94
C LEU A 70 -3.98 3.68 -5.70
N PHE A 71 -2.84 3.98 -6.34
CA PHE A 71 -1.97 3.00 -7.05
C PHE A 71 -0.52 3.06 -6.60
N VAL A 72 0.32 2.00 -6.65
CA VAL A 72 0.29 0.80 -7.55
C VAL A 72 0.13 -0.56 -6.83
N ILE A 73 -1.10 -1.06 -6.89
CA ILE A 73 -1.72 -2.40 -7.06
C ILE A 73 -3.21 -2.04 -6.94
N HIS A 74 -4.08 -2.51 -7.83
CA HIS A 74 -5.50 -2.10 -7.81
C HIS A 74 -6.13 -2.42 -6.44
N MET A 75 -6.29 -1.40 -5.60
CA MET A 75 -7.02 -1.45 -4.34
C MET A 75 -8.12 -0.40 -4.37
N LEU A 76 -9.35 -0.84 -4.13
CA LEU A 76 -10.50 0.04 -3.98
C LEU A 76 -10.37 0.83 -2.66
N SER A 77 -11.01 2.00 -2.55
CA SER A 77 -10.93 2.83 -1.33
C SER A 77 -11.44 2.09 -0.08
N GLU A 78 -12.34 1.12 -0.26
CA GLU A 78 -12.82 0.19 0.76
C GLU A 78 -11.74 -0.79 1.28
N GLN A 79 -10.56 -0.81 0.66
CA GLN A 79 -9.40 -1.64 1.01
C GLN A 79 -8.26 -0.81 1.65
N CYS A 80 -8.59 0.39 2.13
CA CYS A 80 -7.68 1.28 2.85
C CYS A 80 -8.33 1.77 4.15
N ASP A 81 -7.69 1.54 5.29
CA ASP A 81 -8.25 1.87 6.63
C ASP A 81 -8.25 3.38 6.92
N ARG A 82 -7.37 4.16 6.27
CA ARG A 82 -7.19 5.60 6.51
C ARG A 82 -6.88 6.37 5.23
N LEU A 83 -7.34 7.62 5.16
CA LEU A 83 -6.94 8.58 4.14
C LEU A 83 -5.48 8.98 4.33
N LEU A 84 -4.80 9.27 3.23
CA LEU A 84 -3.45 9.82 3.23
C LEU A 84 -3.41 11.15 4.01
N PRO A 85 -2.33 11.45 4.75
CA PRO A 85 -2.12 12.78 5.29
C PRO A 85 -2.07 13.81 4.16
N GLU A 86 -2.86 14.89 4.25
CA GLU A 86 -2.96 15.93 3.22
C GLU A 86 -1.62 16.68 3.00
N ASN A 87 -0.72 16.61 3.97
CA ASN A 87 0.40 17.53 4.14
C ASN A 87 1.65 17.15 3.33
N ASN A 88 1.67 15.97 2.69
CA ASN A 88 2.89 15.43 2.12
C ASN A 88 2.75 15.21 0.62
N GLN A 89 2.75 16.28 -0.19
CA GLN A 89 3.33 16.16 -1.52
C GLN A 89 4.84 15.97 -1.33
N GLY A 90 5.38 14.79 -1.64
CA GLY A 90 6.77 14.42 -1.36
C GLY A 90 6.98 13.10 -0.60
N GLY A 91 8.23 12.80 -0.25
CA GLY A 91 8.65 11.58 0.46
C GLY A 91 8.53 11.68 2.00
N GLY A 92 9.30 10.87 2.73
CA GLY A 92 9.40 10.96 4.20
C GLY A 92 8.60 9.90 4.99
N PHE A 93 7.98 8.96 4.28
CA PHE A 93 7.40 7.76 4.87
C PHE A 93 8.06 6.51 4.28
N VAL A 94 7.85 5.39 4.94
CA VAL A 94 8.33 4.09 4.45
C VAL A 94 7.15 3.26 3.93
N VAL A 95 7.39 2.49 2.88
CA VAL A 95 6.48 1.43 2.46
C VAL A 95 7.04 0.10 2.94
N THR A 96 6.25 -0.65 3.70
CA THR A 96 6.61 -2.01 4.14
C THR A 96 5.64 -3.00 3.53
N VAL A 97 6.16 -4.16 3.09
CA VAL A 97 5.38 -5.22 2.47
C VAL A 97 5.33 -6.41 3.41
N TRP A 98 4.13 -6.78 3.83
CA TRP A 98 3.88 -7.82 4.82
C TRP A 98 3.20 -9.01 4.17
N THR A 99 3.56 -10.21 4.62
CA THR A 99 2.76 -11.41 4.41
C THR A 99 2.33 -11.97 5.76
N ARG A 100 1.57 -13.06 5.76
CA ARG A 100 1.33 -13.86 6.97
C ARG A 100 2.63 -14.23 7.70
N GLY A 101 3.75 -14.37 6.98
CA GLY A 101 5.07 -14.64 7.54
C GLY A 101 5.82 -13.43 8.09
N GLY A 102 5.17 -12.27 8.20
CA GLY A 102 5.76 -11.02 8.69
C GLY A 102 6.26 -10.11 7.58
N ASN A 103 7.03 -9.09 7.96
CA ASN A 103 7.59 -8.09 7.05
C ASN A 103 8.62 -8.72 6.11
N GLN A 104 8.44 -8.51 4.80
CA GLN A 104 9.29 -9.07 3.75
C GLN A 104 10.15 -8.02 3.08
N LEU A 105 9.64 -6.80 2.89
CA LEU A 105 10.31 -5.75 2.11
C LEU A 105 10.05 -4.39 2.74
N ARG A 106 11.02 -3.47 2.59
CA ARG A 106 10.93 -2.10 3.09
C ARG A 106 11.58 -1.14 2.09
N TYR A 107 10.84 -0.11 1.69
CA TYR A 107 11.26 0.86 0.68
C TYR A 107 11.02 2.30 1.16
N PRO A 108 11.80 3.26 0.67
CA PRO A 108 11.41 4.67 0.69
C PRO A 108 10.08 4.87 -0.04
N GLY A 109 9.15 5.59 0.58
CA GLY A 109 7.87 5.98 -0.02
C GLY A 109 7.94 7.35 -0.67
N LYS A 110 7.30 7.47 -1.83
CA LYS A 110 7.01 8.71 -2.54
C LYS A 110 5.50 8.83 -2.71
N TYR A 111 4.99 10.05 -2.71
CA TYR A 111 3.58 10.30 -2.91
C TYR A 111 3.35 11.41 -3.93
N ARG A 112 2.37 11.20 -4.82
CA ARG A 112 1.89 12.23 -5.75
C ARG A 112 0.37 12.26 -5.82
N VAL A 113 -0.14 13.44 -6.15
CA VAL A 113 -1.53 13.64 -6.57
C VAL A 113 -1.53 13.80 -8.10
N VAL A 114 -2.42 13.07 -8.78
CA VAL A 114 -2.55 13.07 -10.23
C VAL A 114 -4.02 13.21 -10.60
N GLU A 115 -4.31 13.80 -11.77
CA GLU A 115 -5.69 14.00 -12.21
C GLU A 115 -6.40 12.67 -12.49
N LYS A 116 -5.71 11.78 -13.22
CA LYS A 116 -6.25 10.48 -13.67
C LYS A 116 -5.28 9.34 -13.38
N LEU A 117 -5.83 8.20 -13.00
CA LEU A 117 -5.14 6.94 -12.77
C LEU A 117 -5.41 5.93 -13.91
N PRO A 118 -4.50 4.96 -14.14
CA PRO A 118 -3.18 4.85 -13.53
C PRO A 118 -2.19 5.90 -14.09
N ASP A 119 -1.33 6.42 -13.22
CA ASP A 119 -0.14 7.18 -13.64
C ASP A 119 1.10 6.30 -13.44
N VAL A 120 1.79 6.02 -14.54
CA VAL A 120 3.02 5.20 -14.60
C VAL A 120 4.26 6.04 -14.89
N SER A 121 4.13 7.37 -14.90
CA SER A 121 5.24 8.29 -15.15
C SER A 121 6.31 8.14 -14.06
N PRO A 122 7.61 8.29 -14.39
CA PRO A 122 8.68 8.32 -13.40
C PRO A 122 8.45 9.35 -12.31
N TRP A 123 9.11 9.19 -11.17
CA TRP A 123 9.10 10.23 -10.12
C TRP A 123 9.80 11.50 -10.63
N SER A 124 9.13 12.65 -10.51
CA SER A 124 9.70 13.98 -10.66
C SER A 124 9.64 14.71 -9.31
N GLU A 125 10.68 15.47 -8.97
CA GLU A 125 10.62 16.35 -7.79
C GLU A 125 9.54 17.43 -8.01
N HIS A 126 8.76 17.69 -6.96
CA HIS A 126 7.67 18.67 -6.91
C HIS A 126 7.97 19.69 -5.82
#